data_AF-A0A948VLH4-F1
#
_entry.id   AF-A0A948VLH4-F1
#
_cell.length_a   1.000
_cell.length_b   1.000
_cell.length_c   1.000
_cell.angle_alpha   90.00
_cell.angle_beta   90.00
_cell.angle_gamma   90.00
#
_symmetry.space_group_name_H-M   'P 1'
#
loop_
_entity.id
_entity.type
_entity.pdbx_description
1 polymer ?
#
loop_
_entity_poly.entity_id
_entity_poly.type
_entity_poly.pdbx_seq_one_letter_code
_entity_poly.pdbx_strand_id
1 'polypeptide(L)' 'MPEKKSKTTKFDVNKSFTELESITEWFESGNMDLDEGLKKYERAMELSEKLRERLEQAENKITEIQKKHNQSID' A
#
# COMPACT_ATOMS: atom_id res chain seq x y z
N MET A 1 5.99 -6.48 33.90
CA MET A 1 6.59 -5.53 32.94
C MET A 1 6.28 -6.05 31.55
N PRO A 2 5.52 -5.38 30.68
CA PRO A 2 5.21 -5.93 29.36
C PRO A 2 6.30 -5.57 28.35
N GLU A 3 6.73 -6.60 27.64
CA GLU A 3 7.86 -6.66 26.72
C GLU A 3 7.60 -5.85 25.43
N LYS A 4 8.60 -5.06 25.02
CA LYS A 4 8.64 -4.37 23.71
C LYS A 4 8.72 -5.41 22.60
N LYS A 5 7.59 -5.72 21.94
CA LYS A 5 7.58 -6.51 20.71
C LYS A 5 8.14 -5.70 19.55
N SER A 6 9.33 -6.12 19.12
CA SER A 6 9.95 -5.88 17.81
C SER A 6 8.90 -5.74 16.70
N LYS A 7 8.72 -4.51 16.18
CA LYS A 7 7.91 -4.26 15.00
C LYS A 7 8.82 -4.31 13.78
N THR A 8 8.96 -5.50 13.19
CA THR A 8 9.28 -5.60 11.76
C THR A 8 8.16 -4.87 11.04
N THR A 9 8.45 -3.69 10.49
CA THR A 9 7.49 -2.81 9.81
C THR A 9 7.05 -3.44 8.49
N LYS A 10 6.16 -4.42 8.58
CA LYS A 10 5.45 -4.96 7.41
C LYS A 10 4.56 -3.83 6.88
N PHE A 11 4.66 -3.57 5.58
CA PHE A 11 3.80 -2.59 4.91
C PHE A 11 2.32 -2.93 5.16
N ASP A 12 1.56 -1.92 5.63
CA ASP A 12 0.16 -2.06 5.99
C ASP A 12 -0.69 -1.41 4.89
N VAL A 13 -1.33 -2.26 4.08
CA VAL A 13 -2.13 -1.86 2.91
C VAL A 13 -3.30 -0.97 3.33
N ASN A 14 -4.01 -1.35 4.39
CA ASN A 14 -5.19 -0.61 4.84
C ASN A 14 -4.80 0.80 5.29
N LYS A 15 -3.75 0.92 6.10
CA LYS A 15 -3.26 2.24 6.53
C LYS A 15 -2.83 3.11 5.35
N SER A 16 -2.12 2.52 4.40
CA SER A 16 -1.59 3.24 3.24
C SER A 16 -2.70 3.69 2.30
N PHE A 17 -3.75 2.87 2.14
CA PHE A 17 -4.93 3.23 1.36
C PHE A 17 -5.72 4.36 2.03
N THR A 18 -5.95 4.27 3.34
CA THR A 18 -6.61 5.36 4.09
C THR A 18 -5.82 6.66 4.03
N GLU A 19 -4.49 6.60 4.08
CA GLU A 19 -3.64 7.78 3.91
C GLU A 19 -3.80 8.41 2.51
N LEU A 20 -3.91 7.59 1.47
CA LEU A 20 -4.15 8.05 0.10
C LEU A 20 -5.54 8.69 -0.06
N GLU A 21 -6.57 8.15 0.59
CA GLU A 21 -7.91 8.75 0.65
C GLU A 21 -7.86 10.13 1.30
N SER A 22 -7.19 10.27 2.44
CA SER A 22 -7.03 11.58 3.11
C SER A 22 -6.26 12.60 2.28
N ILE A 23 -5.29 12.17 1.47
CA ILE A 23 -4.60 13.07 0.53
C ILE A 23 -5.57 13.53 -0.57
N THR A 24 -6.38 12.62 -1.11
CA THR A 24 -7.40 12.96 -2.12
C THR A 24 -8.41 13.97 -1.57
N GLU A 25 -8.94 13.72 -0.38
CA GLU A 25 -9.87 14.64 0.31
C GLU A 25 -9.25 16.04 0.51
N TRP A 26 -7.95 16.12 0.81
CA TRP A 26 -7.27 17.40 0.95
C TRP A 26 -7.21 18.16 -0.39
N PHE A 27 -6.95 17.49 -1.51
CA PHE A 27 -6.98 18.13 -2.83
C PHE A 27 -8.39 18.57 -3.23
N GLU A 28 -9.41 17.79 -2.88
CA GLU A 28 -10.81 18.12 -3.13
C GLU A 28 -11.33 19.28 -2.27
N SER A 29 -10.74 19.49 -1.09
CA SER A 29 -11.11 20.59 -0.19
C SER A 29 -10.87 21.99 -0.75
N GLY A 30 -10.14 22.10 -1.88
CA GLY A 30 -9.83 23.38 -2.52
C GLY A 30 -8.72 24.17 -1.81
N ASN A 31 -7.90 23.52 -0.98
CA ASN A 31 -6.72 24.14 -0.38
C ASN A 31 -5.72 24.57 -1.47
N MET A 32 -5.27 25.82 -1.42
CA MET A 32 -4.36 26.42 -2.42
C MET A 32 -2.90 26.48 -1.96
N ASP A 33 -2.52 25.84 -0.86
CA ASP A 33 -1.13 25.75 -0.43
C ASP A 33 -0.33 24.84 -1.39
N LEU A 34 0.46 25.47 -2.27
CA LEU A 34 1.26 24.79 -3.29
C LEU A 34 2.36 23.92 -2.68
N ASP A 35 3.03 24.38 -1.62
CA ASP A 35 4.14 23.65 -0.99
C ASP A 35 3.62 22.40 -0.27
N GLU A 36 2.46 22.52 0.39
CA GLU A 36 1.77 21.38 0.99
C GLU A 36 1.26 20.42 -0.08
N GLY A 37 0.71 20.94 -1.18
CA GLY A 37 0.24 20.15 -2.32
C GLY A 37 1.35 19.30 -2.95
N LEU A 38 2.54 19.88 -3.15
CA LEU A 38 3.70 19.15 -3.68
C LEU A 38 4.11 17.99 -2.76
N LYS A 39 4.20 18.23 -1.45
CA LYS A 39 4.54 17.19 -0.47
C LYS A 39 3.49 16.06 -0.45
N LYS A 40 2.22 16.41 -0.53
CA LYS A 40 1.12 15.44 -0.58
C LYS A 40 1.13 14.63 -1.87
N TYR A 41 1.45 15.25 -2.99
CA TYR A 41 1.60 14.57 -4.27
C TYR A 41 2.74 13.55 -4.24
N GLU A 42 3.93 13.95 -3.78
CA GLU A 42 5.08 13.03 -3.62
C GLU A 42 4.71 11.84 -2.73
N ARG A 43 4.02 12.11 -1.62
CA ARG A 43 3.56 11.07 -0.70
C ARG A 43 2.53 10.14 -1.33
N ALA A 44 1.56 10.67 -2.08
CA ALA A 44 0.56 9.89 -2.80
C ALA A 44 1.21 8.97 -3.84
N MET A 45 2.23 9.44 -4.55
CA MET A 45 3.00 8.62 -5.50
C MET A 45 3.71 7.47 -4.79
N GLU A 46 4.41 7.74 -3.70
CA GLU A 46 5.10 6.71 -2.90
C GLU A 46 4.12 5.64 -2.39
N LEU A 47 2.96 6.06 -1.86
CA LEU A 47 1.92 5.14 -1.38
C LEU A 47 1.37 4.29 -2.52
N SER A 48 1.09 4.90 -3.67
CA SER A 48 0.55 4.24 -4.85
C SER A 48 1.49 3.17 -5.40
N GLU A 49 2.79 3.46 -5.46
CA GLU A 49 3.80 2.48 -5.89
C GLU A 49 3.84 1.28 -4.95
N LYS A 50 3.88 1.51 -3.63
CA LYS A 50 3.92 0.43 -2.64
C LYS A 50 2.65 -0.43 -2.64
N LEU A 51 1.49 0.19 -2.84
CA LEU A 51 0.23 -0.53 -2.99
C LEU A 51 0.25 -1.42 -4.24
N ARG A 52 0.73 -0.90 -5.37
CA ARG A 52 0.88 -1.64 -6.63
C ARG A 52 1.81 -2.84 -6.46
N GLU A 53 2.99 -2.65 -5.87
CA GLU A 53 3.93 -3.74 -5.59
C GLU A 53 3.30 -4.83 -4.72
N ARG A 54 2.51 -4.42 -3.71
CA ARG A 54 1.87 -5.38 -2.81
C ARG A 54 0.78 -6.19 -3.50
N LEU A 55 0.04 -5.58 -4.44
CA LEU A 55 -0.93 -6.28 -5.27
C LEU A 55 -0.26 -7.26 -6.22
N GLU A 56 0.82 -6.86 -6.88
CA GLU A 56 1.61 -7.73 -7.77
C GLU A 56 2.16 -8.95 -7.02
N GLN A 57 2.70 -8.75 -5.81
CA GLN A 57 3.13 -9.87 -4.95
C GLN A 57 1.98 -10.82 -4.58
N ALA A 58 0.78 -10.28 -4.36
CA ALA A 58 -0.39 -11.10 -4.05
C ALA A 58 -0.83 -11.91 -5.26
N GLU A 59 -0.87 -11.29 -6.45
CA GLU A 59 -1.18 -11.94 -7.73
C GLU A 59 -0.18 -13.07 -8.03
N ASN A 60 1.12 -12.78 -7.98
CA ASN A 60 2.17 -13.78 -8.18
C ASN A 60 2.01 -14.99 -7.25
N LYS A 61 1.69 -14.73 -5.97
CA LYS A 61 1.45 -15.80 -4.99
C LYS A 61 0.22 -16.64 -5.34
N ILE A 62 -0.86 -16.03 -5.83
CA ILE A 62 -2.05 -16.75 -6.30
C ILE A 62 -1.67 -17.63 -7.50
N THR A 63 -0.96 -17.09 -8.48
CA THR A 63 -0.50 -17.84 -9.65
C THR A 63 0.37 -19.04 -9.27
N GLU A 64 1.30 -18.88 -8.31
CA GLU A 64 2.10 -20.00 -7.80
C GLU A 64 1.25 -21.09 -7.15
N ILE A 65 0.25 -20.72 -6.35
CA ILE A 65 -0.67 -21.67 -5.71
C ILE A 65 -1.46 -22.43 -6.77
N GLN A 66 -1.97 -21.75 -7.80
CA GLN A 66 -2.70 -22.38 -8.90
C GLN A 66 -1.82 -23.36 -9.69
N LYS A 67 -0.58 -22.96 -10.03
CA LYS A 67 0.39 -23.83 -10.72
C LYS A 67 0.68 -25.11 -9.91
N LYS A 68 0.94 -24.96 -8.60
CA LYS A 68 1.19 -26.10 -7.70
C LYS A 68 -0.01 -27.05 -7.64
N HIS A 69 -1.23 -26.52 -7.57
CA HIS A 69 -2.43 -27.33 -7.54
C HIS A 69 -2.66 -28.09 -8.85
N ASN A 70 -2.40 -27.44 -10.00
CA ASN A 70 -2.58 -28.06 -11.31
C ASN A 70 -1.52 -29.13 -11.62
N GLN A 71 -0.30 -29.01 -11.07
CA GLN A 71 0.77 -30.01 -11.19
C GLN A 71 0.55 -31.25 -10.29
N SER A 72 -0.35 -31.19 -9.32
CA SER A 72 -0.66 -32.30 -8.41
C SER A 72 -1.86 -33.16 -8.84
N ILE A 73 -2.46 -32.86 -10.00
CA ILE A 73 -3.60 -33.61 -10.57
C ILE A 73 -3.18 -34.49 -11.77
N ASP A 74 -1.89 -34.49 -12.14
CA ASP A 74 -1.28 -35.49 -13.03
C ASP A 74 -0.60 -36.62 -12.24
#